data_AF-A0A7S1HSC1-F1
#
_entry.id   AF-A0A7S1HSC1-F1
#
_cell.length_a   1.000
_cell.length_b   1.000
_cell.length_c   1.000
_cell.angle_alpha   90.00
_cell.angle_beta   90.00
_cell.angle_gamma   90.00
#
_symmetry.space_group_name_H-M   'P 1'
#
loop_
_entity.id
_entity.type
_entity.pdbx_description
1 polymer ?
#
loop_
_entity_poly.entity_id
_entity_poly.type
_entity_poly.pdbx_seq_one_letter_code
_entity_poly.pdbx_strand_id
1 'polypeptide(L)'
;RRLPPAAPGADAAKGEAGHGGALRFINPTWVRMVRLPDDGEGEQVALFHALANDRNIHMHGDAQVDPACVRFPALYAPGIQKLLQAFPSYTKVDDIPLPEAEARTLVQELQLEGVVEWES
;
A
#
# COMPACT_ATOMS: atom_id res chain seq x y z
N ARG A 1 22.40 -8.28 33.67
CA ARG A 1 21.46 -7.12 33.66
C ARG A 1 21.13 -6.81 32.21
N ARG A 2 19.90 -7.10 31.75
CA ARG A 2 19.43 -6.78 30.39
C ARG A 2 18.96 -5.32 30.34
N LEU A 3 19.29 -4.62 29.25
CA LEU A 3 18.72 -3.30 28.94
C LEU A 3 17.23 -3.45 28.57
N PRO A 4 16.36 -2.50 28.95
CA PRO A 4 14.95 -2.52 28.54
C PRO A 4 14.82 -2.28 27.03
N PRO A 5 13.78 -2.82 26.38
CA PRO A 5 13.49 -2.51 24.98
C PRO A 5 13.18 -1.02 24.81
N ALA A 6 13.67 -0.44 23.72
CA ALA A 6 13.35 0.93 23.35
C ALA A 6 11.83 1.07 23.17
N ALA A 7 11.23 2.07 23.81
CA ALA A 7 9.87 2.47 23.52
C ALA A 7 9.82 3.01 22.08
N PRO A 8 8.95 2.51 21.19
CA PRO A 8 8.66 3.20 19.96
C PRO A 8 7.98 4.52 20.31
N GLY A 9 8.64 5.62 19.92
CA GLY A 9 8.23 6.98 20.20
C GLY A 9 6.84 7.29 19.66
N ALA A 10 6.13 8.10 20.44
CA ALA A 10 5.00 8.88 19.99
C ALA A 10 5.50 9.89 18.95
N ASP A 11 5.38 9.56 17.67
CA ASP A 11 5.10 10.51 16.59
C ASP A 11 4.61 9.73 15.35
N ALA A 12 3.51 9.01 15.52
CA ALA A 12 2.65 8.74 14.38
C ALA A 12 2.05 10.09 14.02
N ALA A 13 2.70 10.81 13.10
CA ALA A 13 2.16 11.99 12.48
C ALA A 13 0.74 11.65 12.02
N LYS A 14 -0.24 12.12 12.79
CA LYS A 14 -1.63 12.22 12.37
C LYS A 14 -1.64 13.20 11.21
N GLY A 15 -1.37 12.71 10.00
CA GLY A 15 -1.93 13.30 8.81
C GLY A 15 -3.43 13.06 8.90
N GLU A 16 -4.16 14.00 9.49
CA GLU A 16 -5.58 14.10 9.20
C GLU A 16 -5.71 14.09 7.68
N ALA A 17 -6.44 13.13 7.12
CA ALA A 17 -6.86 13.15 5.73
C ALA A 17 -7.89 14.28 5.55
N GLY A 18 -7.41 15.51 5.74
CA GLY A 18 -8.09 16.74 5.44
C GLY A 18 -8.45 16.75 3.96
N HIS A 19 -9.66 17.21 3.67
CA HIS A 19 -10.18 17.26 2.31
C HIS A 19 -9.21 18.01 1.40
N GLY A 20 -8.72 17.34 0.35
CA GLY A 20 -7.89 17.96 -0.69
C GLY A 20 -6.53 17.32 -0.97
N GLY A 21 -6.09 16.33 -0.20
CA GLY A 21 -4.76 15.75 -0.43
C GLY A 21 -4.67 14.84 -1.65
N ALA A 22 -3.45 14.71 -2.15
CA ALA A 22 -3.12 13.90 -3.31
C ALA A 22 -2.03 12.87 -2.96
N LEU A 23 -2.08 11.70 -3.58
CA LEU A 23 -1.13 10.62 -3.35
C LEU A 23 -0.45 10.16 -4.63
N ARG A 24 0.74 9.59 -4.46
CA ARG A 24 1.52 8.98 -5.54
C ARG A 24 2.23 7.73 -5.02
N PHE A 25 2.36 6.69 -5.84
CA PHE A 25 3.26 5.58 -5.53
C PHE A 25 4.71 6.05 -5.47
N ILE A 26 5.45 5.66 -4.42
CA ILE A 26 6.87 6.02 -4.29
C ILE A 26 7.68 5.48 -5.46
N ASN A 27 7.41 4.22 -5.85
CA ASN A 27 7.99 3.61 -7.04
C ASN A 27 7.09 2.47 -7.57
N PRO A 28 6.40 2.64 -8.71
CA PRO A 28 5.49 1.62 -9.23
C PRO A 28 6.22 0.39 -9.76
N THR A 29 7.53 0.46 -10.03
CA THR A 29 8.30 -0.71 -10.48
C THR A 29 8.41 -1.77 -9.40
N TRP A 30 8.30 -1.37 -8.13
CA TRP A 30 8.35 -2.24 -6.96
C TRP A 30 7.01 -2.84 -6.58
N VAL A 31 5.93 -2.46 -7.28
CA VAL A 31 4.58 -2.86 -6.97
C VAL A 31 4.03 -3.74 -8.11
N ARG A 32 3.29 -4.78 -7.74
CA ARG A 32 2.60 -5.66 -8.70
C ARG A 32 1.20 -5.97 -8.19
N MET A 33 0.21 -5.62 -9.00
CA MET A 33 -1.18 -6.01 -8.77
C MET A 33 -1.48 -7.33 -9.49
N VAL A 34 -2.06 -8.30 -8.78
CA VAL A 34 -2.41 -9.63 -9.29
C VAL A 34 -3.86 -9.92 -8.91
N ARG A 35 -4.66 -10.43 -9.85
CA ARG A 35 -5.99 -10.97 -9.52
C ARG A 35 -5.82 -12.35 -8.89
N LEU A 36 -6.42 -12.54 -7.73
CA LEU A 36 -6.42 -13.83 -7.05
C LEU A 36 -7.60 -14.68 -7.56
N PRO A 37 -7.44 -16.02 -7.61
CA PRO A 37 -8.56 -16.92 -7.86
C PRO A 37 -9.62 -16.75 -6.75
N ASP A 38 -10.89 -16.88 -7.12
CA ASP A 38 -11.99 -16.87 -6.14
C ASP A 38 -11.88 -18.09 -5.22
N ASP A 39 -11.66 -17.84 -3.94
CA ASP A 39 -11.55 -18.84 -2.88
C ASP A 39 -12.84 -18.98 -2.04
N GLY A 40 -13.93 -18.35 -2.48
CA GLY A 40 -15.20 -18.30 -1.77
C GLY A 40 -15.38 -17.06 -0.89
N GLU A 41 -14.36 -16.21 -0.77
CA GLU A 41 -14.45 -14.87 -0.17
C GLU A 41 -14.73 -13.76 -1.20
N GLY A 42 -14.95 -14.14 -2.46
CA GLY A 42 -15.19 -13.25 -3.60
C GLY A 42 -13.92 -12.89 -4.36
N GLU A 43 -14.07 -12.27 -5.54
CA GLU A 43 -12.91 -11.86 -6.33
C GLU A 43 -12.04 -10.85 -5.57
N GLN A 44 -10.75 -11.15 -5.45
CA GLN A 44 -9.76 -10.30 -4.78
C GLN A 44 -8.64 -9.89 -5.72
N VAL A 45 -8.00 -8.76 -5.40
CA VAL A 45 -6.72 -8.33 -5.96
C VAL A 45 -5.67 -8.24 -4.87
N ALA A 46 -4.50 -8.81 -5.12
CA ALA A 46 -3.33 -8.71 -4.28
C ALA A 46 -2.40 -7.63 -4.82
N LEU A 47 -1.88 -6.78 -3.95
CA LEU A 47 -0.87 -5.78 -4.23
C LEU A 47 0.44 -6.19 -3.54
N PHE A 48 1.34 -6.80 -4.31
CA PHE A 48 2.67 -7.16 -3.83
C PHE A 48 3.61 -5.98 -3.93
N HIS A 49 4.49 -5.81 -2.95
CA HIS A 49 5.54 -4.79 -2.99
C HIS A 49 6.86 -5.28 -2.41
N ALA A 50 7.97 -4.70 -2.89
CA ALA A 50 9.31 -5.08 -2.45
C ALA A 50 9.86 -4.26 -1.26
N LEU A 51 9.11 -3.29 -0.73
CA LEU A 51 9.61 -2.36 0.29
C LEU A 51 9.95 -3.03 1.62
N ALA A 52 9.22 -4.08 1.99
CA ALA A 52 9.46 -4.84 3.20
C ALA A 52 10.47 -6.00 3.00
N ASN A 53 11.01 -6.17 1.79
CA ASN A 53 11.97 -7.24 1.54
C ASN A 53 13.30 -6.95 2.24
N ASP A 54 13.74 -7.87 3.10
CA ASP A 54 15.05 -7.78 3.72
C ASP A 54 16.16 -8.09 2.70
N ARG A 55 16.97 -7.08 2.40
CA ARG A 55 18.12 -7.20 1.50
C ARG A 55 19.14 -8.24 1.97
N ASN A 56 19.24 -8.48 3.28
CA ASN A 56 20.19 -9.45 3.86
C ASN A 56 19.75 -10.90 3.67
N ILE A 57 18.47 -11.12 3.33
CA ILE A 57 17.87 -12.44 3.18
C ILE A 57 17.63 -12.76 1.70
N HIS A 58 17.58 -11.73 0.86
CA HIS A 58 17.37 -11.86 -0.58
C HIS A 58 18.45 -12.76 -1.23
N MET A 59 18.02 -13.84 -1.88
CA MET A 59 18.83 -14.92 -2.52
C MET A 59 19.41 -15.99 -1.57
N HIS A 60 19.15 -15.94 -0.26
CA HIS A 60 19.38 -17.08 0.63
C HIS A 60 18.18 -18.03 0.51
N GLY A 61 18.31 -19.04 -0.36
CA GLY A 61 17.22 -19.92 -0.82
C GLY A 61 16.42 -20.70 0.24
N ASP A 62 16.73 -20.55 1.53
CA ASP A 62 16.04 -21.21 2.65
C ASP A 62 15.06 -20.28 3.40
N ALA A 63 15.10 -18.97 3.16
CA ALA A 63 14.18 -18.04 3.80
C ALA A 63 12.96 -17.81 2.91
N GLN A 64 11.89 -18.52 3.22
CA GLN A 64 10.54 -18.23 2.75
C GLN A 64 10.08 -16.91 3.40
N VAL A 65 10.60 -15.78 2.93
CA VAL A 65 10.04 -14.48 3.29
C VAL A 65 8.78 -14.35 2.46
N ASP A 66 7.63 -14.48 3.12
CA ASP A 66 6.35 -14.22 2.46
C ASP A 66 6.41 -12.80 1.88
N PRO A 67 6.19 -12.64 0.55
CA PRO A 67 6.27 -11.33 -0.07
C PRO A 67 5.21 -10.43 0.55
N ALA A 68 5.61 -9.22 0.95
CA ALA A 68 4.67 -8.27 1.51
C ALA A 68 3.56 -7.96 0.50
N CYS A 69 2.32 -8.13 0.97
CA CYS A 69 1.14 -8.17 0.14
C CYS A 69 -0.06 -7.66 0.92
N VAL A 70 -0.78 -6.70 0.34
CA VAL A 70 -2.12 -6.31 0.80
C VAL A 70 -3.17 -6.83 -0.17
N ARG A 71 -4.26 -7.35 0.39
CA ARG A 71 -5.40 -7.84 -0.39
C ARG A 71 -6.53 -6.84 -0.33
N PHE A 72 -7.13 -6.60 -1.48
CA PHE A 72 -8.33 -5.78 -1.61
C PHE A 72 -9.42 -6.58 -2.32
N PRO A 73 -10.71 -6.30 -2.05
CA PRO A 73 -11.78 -6.73 -2.94
C PRO A 73 -11.53 -6.25 -4.37
N ALA A 74 -11.96 -7.01 -5.38
CA ALA A 74 -11.73 -6.68 -6.79
C ALA A 74 -12.29 -5.29 -7.21
N LEU A 75 -13.27 -4.76 -6.46
CA LEU A 75 -13.79 -3.41 -6.67
C LEU A 75 -12.70 -2.33 -6.60
N TYR A 76 -11.62 -2.55 -5.84
CA TYR A 76 -10.51 -1.60 -5.67
C TYR A 76 -9.55 -1.55 -6.86
N ALA A 77 -9.59 -2.55 -7.75
CA ALA A 77 -8.66 -2.68 -8.86
C ALA A 77 -8.58 -1.43 -9.78
N PRO A 78 -9.70 -0.77 -10.16
CA PRO A 78 -9.66 0.45 -10.96
C PRO A 78 -8.93 1.60 -10.26
N GLY A 79 -9.09 1.73 -8.94
CA GLY A 79 -8.40 2.73 -8.13
C GLY A 79 -6.89 2.51 -8.13
N ILE A 80 -6.46 1.28 -7.86
CA ILE A 80 -5.03 0.90 -7.89
C ILE A 80 -4.45 1.12 -9.29
N GLN A 81 -5.16 0.72 -10.35
CA GLN A 81 -4.74 0.93 -11.73
C GLN A 81 -4.58 2.41 -12.07
N LYS A 82 -5.52 3.26 -11.66
CA LYS A 82 -5.45 4.71 -11.86
C LYS A 82 -4.19 5.30 -11.22
N LEU A 83 -3.88 4.91 -9.99
CA LEU A 83 -2.70 5.38 -9.26
C LEU A 83 -1.39 4.91 -9.93
N LEU A 84 -1.33 3.65 -10.39
CA LEU A 84 -0.16 3.13 -11.11
C LEU A 84 0.06 3.85 -12.45
N GLN A 85 -1.01 4.14 -13.18
CA GLN A 85 -0.96 4.85 -14.47
C GLN A 85 -0.64 6.34 -14.33
N ALA A 86 -1.00 6.96 -13.20
CA ALA A 86 -0.76 8.37 -12.96
C ALA A 86 0.71 8.68 -12.65
N PHE A 87 1.51 7.70 -12.20
CA PHE A 87 2.91 7.91 -11.87
C PHE A 87 3.71 8.47 -13.06
N PRO A 88 4.54 9.52 -12.86
CA PRO A 88 5.01 10.08 -11.58
C PRO A 88 4.18 11.27 -11.06
N SER A 89 2.93 11.43 -11.46
CA SER A 89 2.06 12.52 -10.97
C SER A 89 1.32 12.14 -9.69
N TYR A 90 1.00 13.13 -8.87
CA TYR A 90 0.07 12.98 -7.75
C TYR A 90 -1.37 12.87 -8.27
N THR A 91 -2.18 12.03 -7.60
CA THR A 91 -3.61 11.83 -7.88
C THR A 91 -4.40 12.30 -6.68
N LYS A 92 -5.39 13.19 -6.86
CA LYS A 92 -6.28 13.57 -5.76
C LYS A 92 -7.16 12.40 -5.37
N VAL A 93 -7.51 12.30 -4.10
CA VAL A 93 -8.42 11.24 -3.62
C VAL A 93 -9.75 11.25 -4.38
N ASP A 94 -10.27 12.44 -4.68
CA ASP A 94 -11.54 12.61 -5.41
C ASP A 94 -11.47 12.16 -6.88
N ASP A 95 -10.27 12.02 -7.45
CA ASP A 95 -10.05 11.55 -8.83
C ASP A 95 -9.88 10.03 -8.91
N ILE A 96 -9.89 9.32 -7.79
CA ILE A 96 -9.83 7.86 -7.73
C ILE A 96 -11.20 7.32 -8.19
N PRO A 97 -11.25 6.39 -9.17
CA PRO A 97 -12.50 5.85 -9.70
C PRO A 97 -13.13 4.81 -8.75
N LEU A 98 -13.41 5.21 -7.51
CA LEU A 98 -14.05 4.44 -6.45
C LEU A 98 -15.06 5.33 -5.71
N PRO A 99 -16.07 4.74 -5.04
CA PRO A 99 -16.88 5.50 -4.08
C PRO A 99 -15.98 6.15 -3.02
N GLU A 100 -16.34 7.35 -2.56
CA GLU A 100 -15.47 8.15 -1.67
C GLU A 100 -14.98 7.37 -0.43
N ALA A 101 -15.87 6.59 0.21
CA ALA A 101 -15.51 5.77 1.36
C ALA A 101 -14.44 4.73 1.01
N GLU A 102 -14.59 4.04 -0.12
CA GLU A 102 -13.65 3.02 -0.60
C GLU A 102 -12.32 3.66 -1.06
N ALA A 103 -12.38 4.83 -1.71
CA ALA A 103 -11.18 5.60 -2.08
C ALA A 103 -10.36 5.98 -0.85
N ARG A 104 -11.01 6.42 0.23
CA ARG A 104 -10.35 6.74 1.50
C ARG A 104 -9.74 5.51 2.16
N THR A 105 -10.47 4.38 2.20
CA THR A 105 -9.93 3.11 2.70
C THR A 105 -8.71 2.68 1.89
N LEU A 106 -8.76 2.74 0.56
CA LEU A 106 -7.62 2.40 -0.30
C LEU A 106 -6.40 3.25 0.04
N VAL A 107 -6.58 4.56 0.14
CA VAL A 107 -5.50 5.50 0.47
C VAL A 107 -4.89 5.17 1.83
N GLN A 108 -5.70 4.92 2.84
CA GLN A 108 -5.24 4.59 4.19
C GLN A 108 -4.40 3.31 4.21
N GLU A 109 -4.88 2.24 3.57
CA GLU A 109 -4.14 0.97 3.49
C GLU A 109 -2.80 1.14 2.75
N LEU A 110 -2.78 1.87 1.64
CA LEU A 110 -1.54 2.14 0.89
C LEU A 110 -0.54 2.99 1.70
N GLN A 111 -1.03 3.92 2.51
CA GLN A 111 -0.19 4.72 3.41
C GLN A 111 0.38 3.88 4.55
N LEU A 112 -0.42 2.98 5.14
CA LEU A 112 0.03 2.07 6.18
C LEU A 112 1.15 1.14 5.69
N GLU A 113 1.06 0.67 4.45
CA GLU A 113 2.13 -0.10 3.80
C GLU A 113 3.35 0.74 3.39
N GLY A 114 3.26 2.07 3.46
CA GLY A 114 4.33 2.97 3.05
C GLY A 114 4.67 2.88 1.56
N VAL A 115 3.74 2.41 0.72
CA VAL A 115 3.95 2.29 -0.74
C VAL A 115 3.63 3.58 -1.51
N VAL A 116 2.95 4.52 -0.85
CA VAL A 116 2.60 5.84 -1.39
C VAL A 116 3.15 6.96 -0.52
N GLU A 117 3.34 8.12 -1.13
CA GLU A 117 3.61 9.38 -0.45
C GLU A 117 2.41 10.34 -0.62
N TRP A 118 2.31 11.32 0.28
CA TRP A 118 1.16 12.22 0.40
C TRP A 118 1.57 13.68 0.24
N GLU A 119 0.80 14.43 -0.54
CA GLU A 119 0.88 15.88 -0.68
C GLU A 119 -0.39 16.51 -0.07
N SER A 120 -0.18 17.39 0.93
CA SER A 120 -1.22 18.10 1.68
C SER A 120 -1.66 19.39 1.00
#